data_AF-A0A956EYS7-F1
#
_entry.id   AF-A0A956EYS7-F1
#
_cell.length_a   1.000
_cell.length_b   1.000
_cell.length_c   1.000
_cell.angle_alpha   90.00
_cell.angle_beta   90.00
_cell.angle_gamma   90.00
#
_symmetry.space_group_name_H-M   'P 1'
#
loop_
_entity.id
_entity.type
_entity.pdbx_description
1 polymer ?
#
loop_
_entity_poly.entity_id
_entity_poly.type
_entity_poly.pdbx_seq_one_letter_code
_entity_poly.pdbx_strand_id
1 'polypeptide(L)'
;QERAEAAVKSAAEERALAEELAELAPGGKKEKLRHRAAAGRLVLQPGQERRRTGSHYTPRWLSEKVVKRTLEPILACLGENRTAAQILELKICDPAMGSGAFLVAACRLLAEEVVAAWDRSGERAALTEEHGDALLHARRLVAQRCLYGVDKNAAAVELAKLSLWLVTLSKELPFTFVDHALRHGDSLVGLDLEQIRSFHWEPKEQLETCRRALDDALEQALEHRDQLLALADKEDAESQREKQRLLEYAEQATARVRMIADVCIGGFFAMGTSKAREKERARRAGLVNQLLNGDESVCAELEALARAMTRPHSPFHWMLEFPEIFYEERPDPLEKGTVNRVAYMDAFVGNPPFLGGRHVSGSFGNSYRDWILARHPLTHGKGDLVVYFLRQVHALCGPHGTVGLIATDTITEGHSRVGGLQWLVNQGALIYYADPGLE
;
A
#
# COMPACT_ATOMS: atom_id res chain seq x y z
N GLN A 1 -6.75 20.10 -10.02
CA GLN A 1 -7.73 19.02 -9.87
C GLN A 1 -8.89 19.22 -10.84
N GLU A 2 -9.77 20.21 -10.65
CA GLU A 2 -10.92 20.49 -11.55
C GLU A 2 -10.55 20.61 -13.05
N ARG A 3 -9.40 21.21 -13.38
CA ARG A 3 -8.93 21.31 -14.78
C ARG A 3 -8.44 19.99 -15.38
N ALA A 4 -7.84 19.12 -14.57
CA ALA A 4 -7.45 17.79 -15.02
C ALA A 4 -8.69 16.93 -15.24
N GLU A 5 -9.67 17.03 -14.35
CA GLU A 5 -10.99 16.40 -14.50
C GLU A 5 -11.72 16.85 -15.78
N ALA A 6 -11.68 18.14 -16.10
CA ALA A 6 -12.25 18.67 -17.33
C ALA A 6 -11.59 18.09 -18.60
N ALA A 7 -10.25 18.03 -18.64
CA ALA A 7 -9.49 17.49 -19.78
C ALA A 7 -9.79 16.00 -20.04
N VAL A 8 -10.01 15.22 -18.98
CA VAL A 8 -10.30 13.78 -19.13
C VAL A 8 -11.73 13.55 -19.61
N LYS A 9 -12.68 14.39 -19.18
CA LYS A 9 -14.06 14.36 -19.66
C LYS A 9 -14.15 14.70 -21.15
N SER A 10 -13.28 15.56 -21.67
CA SER A 10 -13.24 15.93 -23.09
C SER A 10 -12.47 14.94 -23.99
N ALA A 11 -11.46 14.24 -23.48
CA ALA A 11 -10.59 13.42 -24.31
C ALA A 11 -11.23 12.10 -24.78
N ALA A 12 -11.20 11.82 -26.09
CA ALA A 12 -11.72 10.57 -26.66
C ALA A 12 -10.71 9.41 -26.66
N GLU A 13 -9.41 9.71 -26.66
CA GLU A 13 -8.32 8.72 -26.80
C GLU A 13 -7.18 9.01 -25.81
N GLU A 14 -6.48 7.96 -25.35
CA GLU A 14 -5.36 8.04 -24.39
C GLU A 14 -4.26 9.02 -24.86
N ARG A 15 -4.06 9.13 -26.18
CA ARG A 15 -3.08 10.05 -26.76
C ARG A 15 -3.50 11.52 -26.66
N ALA A 16 -4.76 11.82 -26.93
CA ALA A 16 -5.30 13.18 -26.80
C ALA A 16 -5.28 13.64 -25.33
N LEU A 17 -5.61 12.71 -24.43
CA LEU A 17 -5.57 12.92 -22.99
C LEU A 17 -4.15 13.21 -22.48
N ALA A 18 -3.16 12.45 -22.96
CA ALA A 18 -1.76 12.66 -22.62
C ALA A 18 -1.23 14.02 -23.12
N GLU A 19 -1.71 14.51 -24.27
CA GLU A 19 -1.34 15.82 -24.80
C GLU A 19 -1.97 16.96 -23.98
N GLU A 20 -3.26 16.84 -23.62
CA GLU A 20 -4.00 17.84 -22.85
C GLU A 20 -3.48 17.93 -21.40
N LEU A 21 -3.17 16.80 -20.77
CA LEU A 21 -2.54 16.76 -19.45
C LEU A 21 -1.07 17.21 -19.47
N ALA A 22 -0.36 17.05 -20.60
CA ALA A 22 0.99 17.56 -20.74
C ALA A 22 1.05 19.11 -20.79
N GLU A 23 -0.02 19.78 -21.21
CA GLU A 23 -0.13 21.25 -21.10
C GLU A 23 -0.40 21.72 -19.66
N LEU A 24 -1.02 20.86 -18.85
CA LEU A 24 -1.25 21.09 -17.42
C LEU A 24 -0.05 20.68 -16.55
N ALA A 25 0.88 19.89 -17.10
CA ALA A 25 2.11 19.50 -16.43
C ALA A 25 3.11 20.67 -16.38
N PRO A 26 3.66 21.03 -15.21
CA PRO A 26 4.69 22.06 -15.13
C PRO A 26 5.94 21.62 -15.90
N GLY A 27 6.23 22.29 -17.03
CA GLY A 27 7.41 22.03 -17.88
C GLY A 27 7.13 21.46 -19.28
N GLY A 28 5.89 21.51 -19.78
CA GLY A 28 5.50 20.99 -21.10
C GLY A 28 6.26 21.57 -22.31
N LYS A 29 6.98 20.67 -23.01
CA LYS A 29 7.47 20.56 -24.42
C LYS A 29 7.66 21.76 -25.39
N LYS A 30 7.37 23.01 -25.06
CA LYS A 30 7.72 24.16 -25.90
C LYS A 30 8.84 25.01 -25.28
N GLU A 31 10.04 24.45 -25.18
CA GLU A 31 11.30 25.22 -25.26
C GLU A 31 12.51 24.29 -25.16
N LYS A 32 13.08 23.90 -26.31
CA LYS A 32 14.48 23.48 -26.38
C LYS A 32 15.35 24.74 -26.34
N LEU A 33 15.60 25.33 -25.17
CA LEU A 33 16.55 26.44 -25.06
C LEU A 33 17.33 26.38 -23.75
N ARG A 34 18.64 26.15 -23.88
CA ARG A 34 19.63 26.26 -22.81
C ARG A 34 19.72 27.73 -22.38
N HIS A 35 19.12 28.14 -21.26
CA HIS A 35 19.41 29.46 -20.68
C HIS A 35 19.50 29.44 -19.15
N ARG A 36 20.54 30.12 -18.64
CA ARG A 36 20.68 30.52 -17.23
C ARG A 36 19.42 31.28 -16.79
N ALA A 37 18.79 30.85 -15.71
CA ALA A 37 17.52 31.42 -15.24
C ALA A 37 17.70 32.84 -14.68
N ALA A 38 16.80 33.75 -15.06
CA ALA A 38 16.68 35.08 -14.47
C ALA A 38 15.79 35.06 -13.22
N ALA A 39 15.99 36.03 -12.32
CA ALA A 39 15.30 36.11 -11.03
C ALA A 39 13.77 36.17 -11.19
N GLY A 40 13.05 35.33 -10.45
CA GLY A 40 11.57 35.31 -10.40
C GLY A 40 10.88 34.18 -11.18
N ARG A 41 11.59 33.31 -11.91
CA ARG A 41 11.02 32.06 -12.47
C ARG A 41 11.24 30.86 -11.54
N LEU A 42 10.21 30.04 -11.39
CA LEU A 42 10.31 28.72 -10.78
C LEU A 42 11.07 27.78 -11.73
N VAL A 43 12.22 27.29 -11.31
CA VAL A 43 13.04 26.33 -12.07
C VAL A 43 12.97 24.98 -11.36
N LEU A 44 12.45 23.95 -12.03
CA LEU A 44 12.54 22.58 -11.53
C LEU A 44 13.94 22.04 -11.82
N GLN A 45 14.87 22.36 -10.92
CA GLN A 45 16.17 21.71 -10.88
C GLN A 45 16.00 20.32 -10.24
N PRO A 46 16.66 19.26 -10.75
CA PRO A 46 16.79 18.02 -10.01
C PRO A 46 17.54 18.32 -8.70
N GLY A 47 16.79 18.50 -7.61
CA GLY A 47 17.34 18.83 -6.30
C GLY A 47 18.00 17.63 -5.65
N GLN A 48 18.88 17.90 -4.67
CA GLN A 48 19.47 16.88 -3.80
C GLN A 48 18.43 16.08 -3.00
N GLU A 49 17.17 16.56 -2.92
CA GLU A 49 16.04 15.83 -2.34
C GLU A 49 15.78 14.48 -3.00
N ARG A 50 15.97 14.31 -4.32
CA ARG A 50 15.74 13.02 -5.00
C ARG A 50 16.63 11.88 -4.49
N ARG A 51 17.88 12.21 -4.09
CA ARG A 51 18.80 11.24 -3.46
C ARG A 51 18.44 10.95 -2.00
N ARG A 52 17.77 11.88 -1.31
CA ARG A 52 17.31 11.70 0.07
C ARG A 52 15.98 10.93 0.15
N THR A 53 15.11 11.06 -0.85
CA THR A 53 13.79 10.39 -0.91
C THR A 53 13.79 9.07 -1.68
N GLY A 54 14.85 8.76 -2.43
CA GLY A 54 14.95 7.51 -3.21
C GLY A 54 13.99 7.42 -4.40
N SER A 55 13.33 8.52 -4.77
CA SER A 55 12.27 8.55 -5.79
C SER A 55 12.85 8.44 -7.20
N HIS A 56 13.05 7.21 -7.69
CA HIS A 56 13.41 6.90 -9.07
C HIS A 56 12.19 6.41 -9.85
N TYR A 57 11.92 7.03 -11.00
CA TYR A 57 10.88 6.57 -11.91
C TYR A 57 11.26 5.21 -12.48
N THR A 58 10.41 4.20 -12.29
CA THR A 58 10.61 2.86 -12.84
C THR A 58 10.10 2.82 -14.28
N PRO A 59 10.93 2.52 -15.29
CA PRO A 59 10.48 2.40 -16.67
C PRO A 59 9.38 1.35 -16.82
N ARG A 60 8.44 1.61 -17.73
CA ARG A 60 7.28 0.73 -17.99
C ARG A 60 7.68 -0.73 -18.26
N TRP A 61 8.67 -0.96 -19.12
CA TRP A 61 9.12 -2.31 -19.46
C TRP A 61 9.58 -3.10 -18.23
N LEU A 62 10.15 -2.40 -17.25
CA LEU A 62 10.69 -3.01 -16.04
C LEU A 62 9.58 -3.34 -15.06
N SER A 63 8.63 -2.42 -14.82
CA SER A 63 7.48 -2.72 -13.98
C SER A 63 6.63 -3.85 -14.56
N GLU A 64 6.40 -3.87 -15.88
CA GLU A 64 5.70 -4.96 -16.57
C GLU A 64 6.43 -6.30 -16.43
N LYS A 65 7.76 -6.32 -16.59
CA LYS A 65 8.56 -7.54 -16.44
C LYS A 65 8.49 -8.10 -15.01
N VAL A 66 8.64 -7.24 -14.01
CA VAL A 66 8.58 -7.66 -12.60
C VAL A 66 7.19 -8.19 -12.27
N VAL A 67 6.13 -7.42 -12.56
CA VAL A 67 4.75 -7.83 -12.31
C VAL A 67 4.44 -9.18 -12.97
N LYS A 68 4.81 -9.34 -14.25
CA LYS A 68 4.59 -10.60 -14.97
C LYS A 68 5.26 -11.78 -14.27
N ARG A 69 6.53 -11.63 -13.89
CA ARG A 69 7.27 -12.71 -13.20
C ARG A 69 6.73 -12.98 -11.81
N THR A 70 6.30 -11.96 -11.09
CA THR A 70 5.72 -12.11 -9.75
C THR A 70 4.40 -12.89 -9.80
N LEU A 71 3.51 -12.55 -10.74
CA LEU A 71 2.16 -13.13 -10.79
C LEU A 71 2.09 -14.46 -11.55
N GLU A 72 3.11 -14.82 -12.31
CA GLU A 72 3.18 -16.07 -13.10
C GLU A 72 2.88 -17.33 -12.26
N PRO A 73 3.48 -17.55 -11.06
CA PRO A 73 3.14 -18.69 -10.22
C PRO A 73 1.68 -18.69 -9.73
N ILE A 74 1.15 -17.53 -9.39
CA ILE A 74 -0.24 -17.40 -8.89
C ILE A 74 -1.23 -17.80 -9.98
N LEU A 75 -1.06 -17.23 -11.17
CA LEU A 75 -1.92 -17.54 -12.32
C LEU A 75 -1.80 -19.00 -12.76
N ALA A 76 -0.62 -19.60 -12.63
CA ALA A 76 -0.43 -21.03 -12.88
C ALA A 76 -1.21 -21.91 -11.90
N CYS A 77 -1.21 -21.56 -10.61
CA CYS A 77 -1.97 -22.28 -9.58
C CYS A 77 -3.49 -22.19 -9.77
N LEU A 78 -4.01 -21.05 -10.27
CA LEU A 78 -5.42 -20.93 -10.67
C LEU A 78 -5.79 -21.83 -11.86
N GLY A 79 -4.80 -22.38 -12.57
CA GLY A 79 -4.97 -23.28 -13.70
C GLY A 79 -5.28 -22.57 -15.03
N GLU A 80 -5.34 -23.35 -16.12
CA GLU A 80 -5.60 -22.82 -17.48
C GLU A 80 -7.05 -22.32 -17.67
N ASN A 81 -7.99 -22.91 -16.91
CA ASN A 81 -9.42 -22.59 -16.96
C ASN A 81 -9.84 -21.62 -15.84
N ARG A 82 -8.92 -20.84 -15.30
CA ARG A 82 -9.19 -19.82 -14.28
C ARG A 82 -10.35 -18.90 -14.68
N THR A 83 -11.24 -18.60 -13.75
CA THR A 83 -12.41 -17.73 -14.00
C THR A 83 -12.09 -16.26 -13.73
N ALA A 84 -12.88 -15.34 -14.27
CA ALA A 84 -12.77 -13.93 -13.97
C ALA A 84 -12.92 -13.65 -12.46
N ALA A 85 -13.85 -14.34 -11.79
CA ALA A 85 -14.07 -14.22 -10.35
C ALA A 85 -12.81 -14.56 -9.55
N GLN A 86 -12.14 -15.69 -9.87
CA GLN A 86 -10.90 -16.09 -9.20
C GLN A 86 -9.78 -15.06 -9.37
N ILE A 87 -9.68 -14.45 -10.56
CA ILE A 87 -8.67 -13.40 -10.80
C ILE A 87 -9.01 -12.12 -10.02
N LEU A 88 -10.29 -11.75 -9.95
CA LEU A 88 -10.76 -10.55 -9.25
C LEU A 88 -10.70 -10.66 -7.72
N GLU A 89 -10.52 -11.87 -7.18
CA GLU A 89 -10.28 -12.11 -5.76
C GLU A 89 -8.84 -11.80 -5.34
N LEU A 90 -7.87 -11.85 -6.26
CA LEU A 90 -6.44 -11.63 -5.97
C LEU A 90 -6.18 -10.25 -5.36
N LYS A 91 -5.30 -10.19 -4.35
CA LYS A 91 -4.86 -8.98 -3.65
C LYS A 91 -3.38 -8.71 -3.89
N ILE A 92 -3.11 -7.71 -4.73
CA ILE A 92 -1.77 -7.33 -5.16
C ILE A 92 -1.43 -5.96 -4.57
N CYS A 93 -0.31 -5.85 -3.86
CA CYS A 93 0.08 -4.62 -3.19
C CYS A 93 1.44 -4.08 -3.64
N ASP A 94 1.55 -2.75 -3.77
CA ASP A 94 2.83 -2.05 -3.81
C ASP A 94 3.07 -1.27 -2.51
N PRO A 95 4.06 -1.67 -1.67
CA PRO A 95 4.26 -1.09 -0.35
C PRO A 95 5.03 0.24 -0.38
N ALA A 96 5.49 0.68 -1.56
CA ALA A 96 6.19 1.94 -1.77
C ALA A 96 5.87 2.45 -3.18
N MET A 97 4.58 2.63 -3.45
CA MET A 97 4.06 2.68 -4.82
C MET A 97 4.56 3.82 -5.70
N GLY A 98 5.07 4.90 -5.10
CA GLY A 98 5.44 6.10 -5.82
C GLY A 98 4.28 6.58 -6.68
N SER A 99 4.53 6.75 -7.98
CA SER A 99 3.49 7.14 -8.94
C SER A 99 2.57 5.99 -9.40
N GLY A 100 2.63 4.81 -8.80
CA GLY A 100 1.78 3.67 -9.12
C GLY A 100 2.17 2.88 -10.38
N ALA A 101 3.43 2.93 -10.81
CA ALA A 101 3.87 2.28 -12.07
C ALA A 101 3.69 0.74 -12.06
N PHE A 102 3.90 0.10 -10.91
CA PHE A 102 3.67 -1.34 -10.75
C PHE A 102 2.18 -1.66 -10.65
N LEU A 103 1.40 -0.84 -9.95
CA LEU A 103 -0.05 -1.00 -9.88
C LEU A 103 -0.71 -0.86 -11.25
N VAL A 104 -0.26 0.08 -12.08
CA VAL A 104 -0.70 0.21 -13.47
C VAL A 104 -0.33 -1.02 -14.31
N ALA A 105 0.87 -1.56 -14.14
CA ALA A 105 1.30 -2.77 -14.84
C ALA A 105 0.48 -4.01 -14.40
N ALA A 106 0.23 -4.16 -13.09
CA ALA A 106 -0.63 -5.20 -12.53
C ALA A 106 -2.08 -5.06 -13.02
N CYS A 107 -2.61 -3.83 -13.08
CA CYS A 107 -3.94 -3.53 -13.61
C CYS A 107 -4.09 -4.05 -15.04
N ARG A 108 -3.14 -3.71 -15.91
CA ARG A 108 -3.16 -4.13 -17.32
C ARG A 108 -3.09 -5.64 -17.47
N LEU A 109 -2.13 -6.28 -16.78
CA LEU A 109 -1.94 -7.73 -16.85
C LEU A 109 -3.19 -8.49 -16.37
N LEU A 110 -3.69 -8.17 -15.19
CA LEU A 110 -4.85 -8.86 -14.63
C LEU A 110 -6.12 -8.58 -15.44
N ALA A 111 -6.29 -7.38 -15.99
CA ALA A 111 -7.44 -7.07 -16.84
C ALA A 111 -7.43 -7.88 -18.15
N GLU A 112 -6.26 -8.09 -18.76
CA GLU A 112 -6.11 -8.97 -19.92
C GLU A 112 -6.47 -10.42 -19.57
N GLU A 113 -6.05 -10.91 -18.39
CA GLU A 113 -6.41 -12.24 -17.89
C GLU A 113 -7.93 -12.39 -17.62
N VAL A 114 -8.58 -11.35 -17.08
CA VAL A 114 -10.03 -11.31 -16.86
C VAL A 114 -10.78 -11.36 -18.19
N VAL A 115 -10.38 -10.56 -19.18
CA VAL A 115 -11.00 -10.60 -20.52
C VAL A 115 -10.80 -11.96 -21.17
N ALA A 116 -9.61 -12.55 -21.05
CA ALA A 116 -9.35 -13.90 -21.56
C ALA A 116 -10.24 -14.95 -20.88
N ALA A 117 -10.57 -14.77 -19.60
CA ALA A 117 -11.53 -15.63 -18.90
C ALA A 117 -12.97 -15.45 -19.44
N TRP A 118 -13.41 -14.21 -19.70
CA TRP A 118 -14.71 -13.94 -20.32
C TRP A 118 -14.81 -14.44 -21.76
N ASP A 119 -13.71 -14.45 -22.50
CA ASP A 119 -13.65 -15.08 -23.83
C ASP A 119 -13.90 -16.59 -23.74
N ARG A 120 -13.30 -17.26 -22.74
CA ARG A 120 -13.51 -18.71 -22.52
C ARG A 120 -14.94 -19.05 -22.07
N SER A 121 -15.56 -18.20 -21.26
CA SER A 121 -16.94 -18.41 -20.78
C SER A 121 -18.01 -17.93 -21.75
N GLY A 122 -17.64 -17.16 -22.79
CA GLY A 122 -18.58 -16.59 -23.76
C GLY A 122 -19.29 -15.32 -23.28
N GLU A 123 -18.84 -14.72 -22.17
CA GLU A 123 -19.48 -13.55 -21.54
C GLU A 123 -19.02 -12.21 -22.13
N ARG A 124 -17.89 -12.18 -22.88
CA ARG A 124 -17.31 -10.92 -23.38
C ARG A 124 -18.28 -10.09 -24.22
N ALA A 125 -19.09 -10.72 -25.06
CA ALA A 125 -20.04 -10.01 -25.91
C ALA A 125 -21.08 -9.26 -25.08
N ALA A 126 -21.67 -9.92 -24.08
CA ALA A 126 -22.64 -9.31 -23.18
C ALA A 126 -22.03 -8.16 -22.38
N LEU A 127 -20.83 -8.34 -21.82
CA LEU A 127 -20.13 -7.29 -21.07
C LEU A 127 -19.73 -6.09 -21.94
N THR A 128 -19.42 -6.34 -23.22
CA THR A 128 -19.14 -5.26 -24.19
C THR A 128 -20.43 -4.50 -24.55
N GLU A 129 -21.56 -5.19 -24.68
CA GLU A 129 -22.86 -4.54 -24.91
C GLU A 129 -23.30 -3.70 -23.71
N GLU A 130 -23.11 -4.21 -22.49
CA GLU A 130 -23.49 -3.53 -21.26
C GLU A 130 -22.58 -2.34 -20.91
N HIS A 131 -21.25 -2.50 -21.05
CA HIS A 131 -20.27 -1.51 -20.58
C HIS A 131 -19.52 -0.79 -21.71
N GLY A 132 -19.77 -1.13 -22.97
CA GLY A 132 -19.14 -0.56 -24.16
C GLY A 132 -17.75 -1.12 -24.48
N ASP A 133 -16.87 -1.29 -23.49
CA ASP A 133 -15.54 -1.87 -23.65
C ASP A 133 -15.22 -2.83 -22.50
N ALA A 134 -15.19 -4.13 -22.80
CA ALA A 134 -14.89 -5.17 -21.82
C ALA A 134 -13.50 -5.01 -21.19
N LEU A 135 -12.46 -4.61 -21.93
CA LEU A 135 -11.13 -4.43 -21.35
C LEU A 135 -11.12 -3.26 -20.37
N LEU A 136 -11.83 -2.18 -20.70
CA LEU A 136 -11.93 -1.03 -19.83
C LEU A 136 -12.69 -1.36 -18.54
N HIS A 137 -13.78 -2.11 -18.68
CA HIS A 137 -14.54 -2.64 -17.55
C HIS A 137 -13.66 -3.53 -16.66
N ALA A 138 -12.92 -4.49 -17.24
CA ALA A 138 -11.97 -5.34 -16.51
C ALA A 138 -10.92 -4.52 -15.73
N ARG A 139 -10.34 -3.47 -16.33
CA ARG A 139 -9.38 -2.59 -15.64
C ARG A 139 -10.00 -1.90 -14.43
N ARG A 140 -11.26 -1.48 -14.51
CA ARG A 140 -11.98 -0.86 -13.37
C ARG A 140 -12.23 -1.85 -12.24
N LEU A 141 -12.64 -3.07 -12.59
CA LEU A 141 -12.84 -4.14 -11.61
C LEU A 141 -11.52 -4.47 -10.90
N VAL A 142 -10.45 -4.68 -11.65
CA VAL A 142 -9.13 -4.97 -11.10
C VAL A 142 -8.63 -3.83 -10.21
N ALA A 143 -8.75 -2.58 -10.65
CA ALA A 143 -8.30 -1.43 -9.86
C ALA A 143 -9.06 -1.30 -8.52
N GLN A 144 -10.36 -1.60 -8.48
CA GLN A 144 -11.17 -1.49 -7.27
C GLN A 144 -11.06 -2.72 -6.35
N ARG A 145 -10.87 -3.92 -6.90
CA ARG A 145 -10.98 -5.18 -6.15
C ARG A 145 -9.64 -5.82 -5.85
N CYS A 146 -8.62 -5.59 -6.67
CA CYS A 146 -7.36 -6.32 -6.59
C CYS A 146 -6.17 -5.49 -6.10
N LEU A 147 -6.13 -4.20 -6.39
CA LEU A 147 -4.91 -3.40 -6.25
C LEU A 147 -4.89 -2.57 -4.98
N TYR A 148 -3.80 -2.68 -4.23
CA TYR A 148 -3.55 -1.93 -3.01
C TYR A 148 -2.20 -1.24 -3.09
N GLY A 149 -2.06 -0.09 -2.43
CA GLY A 149 -0.81 0.65 -2.46
C GLY A 149 -0.61 1.49 -1.22
N VAL A 150 0.64 1.58 -0.78
CA VAL A 150 1.05 2.43 0.34
C VAL A 150 2.22 3.28 -0.09
N ASP A 151 2.19 4.58 0.25
CA ASP A 151 3.35 5.45 0.10
C ASP A 151 3.45 6.44 1.25
N LYS A 152 4.68 6.71 1.69
CA LYS A 152 4.99 7.66 2.76
C LYS A 152 4.82 9.11 2.30
N ASN A 153 4.85 9.38 1.00
CA ASN A 153 4.64 10.70 0.44
C ASN A 153 3.19 10.84 -0.04
N ALA A 154 2.40 11.66 0.66
CA ALA A 154 1.02 11.94 0.29
C ALA A 154 0.85 12.41 -1.18
N ALA A 155 1.81 13.15 -1.73
CA ALA A 155 1.75 13.57 -3.14
C ALA A 155 1.95 12.40 -4.12
N ALA A 156 2.70 11.36 -3.74
CA ALA A 156 2.88 10.16 -4.54
C ALA A 156 1.58 9.34 -4.59
N VAL A 157 0.88 9.23 -3.46
CA VAL A 157 -0.46 8.61 -3.37
C VAL A 157 -1.42 9.24 -4.38
N GLU A 158 -1.52 10.58 -4.40
CA GLU A 158 -2.38 11.29 -5.35
C GLU A 158 -1.96 11.07 -6.82
N LEU A 159 -0.65 10.97 -7.08
CA LEU A 159 -0.13 10.65 -8.42
C LEU A 159 -0.46 9.21 -8.85
N ALA A 160 -0.45 8.26 -7.92
CA ALA A 160 -0.84 6.88 -8.17
C ALA A 160 -2.34 6.77 -8.46
N LYS A 161 -3.18 7.49 -7.71
CA LYS A 161 -4.62 7.62 -7.99
C LYS A 161 -4.89 8.16 -9.39
N LEU A 162 -4.21 9.26 -9.79
CA LEU A 162 -4.25 9.79 -11.17
C LEU A 162 -3.82 8.75 -12.20
N SER A 163 -2.72 8.03 -11.94
CA SER A 163 -2.20 7.05 -12.89
C SER A 163 -3.17 5.88 -13.12
N LEU A 164 -3.81 5.36 -12.06
CA LEU A 164 -4.83 4.33 -12.20
C LEU A 164 -6.09 4.85 -12.88
N TRP A 165 -6.54 6.06 -12.52
CA TRP A 165 -7.72 6.68 -13.12
C TRP A 165 -7.56 6.89 -14.63
N LEU A 166 -6.37 7.28 -15.10
CA LEU A 166 -6.08 7.40 -16.53
C LEU A 166 -6.11 6.05 -17.25
N VAL A 167 -5.64 4.99 -16.60
CA VAL A 167 -5.59 3.64 -17.18
C VAL A 167 -6.98 3.00 -17.28
N THR A 168 -7.87 3.36 -16.36
CA THR A 168 -9.27 2.91 -16.36
C THR A 168 -10.20 3.80 -17.20
N LEU A 169 -9.65 4.86 -17.85
CA LEU A 169 -10.34 5.90 -18.66
C LEU A 169 -11.75 6.19 -18.17
N SER A 170 -11.90 6.33 -16.86
CA SER A 170 -13.22 6.44 -16.28
C SER A 170 -13.68 7.89 -16.30
N LYS A 171 -14.29 8.29 -17.42
CA LYS A 171 -14.80 9.65 -17.63
C LYS A 171 -15.89 10.03 -16.63
N GLU A 172 -16.59 9.04 -16.09
CA GLU A 172 -17.79 9.21 -15.26
C GLU A 172 -17.54 8.92 -13.77
N LEU A 173 -16.55 8.08 -13.42
CA LEU A 173 -16.24 7.82 -12.02
C LEU A 173 -15.47 8.98 -11.36
N PRO A 174 -15.77 9.28 -10.08
CA PRO A 174 -15.01 10.25 -9.32
C PRO A 174 -13.58 9.76 -9.09
N PHE A 175 -12.70 10.74 -8.87
CA PHE A 175 -11.28 10.52 -8.62
C PHE A 175 -10.99 9.64 -7.37
N THR A 176 -11.98 9.46 -6.49
CA THR A 176 -11.90 8.77 -5.20
C THR A 176 -12.14 7.25 -5.28
N PHE A 177 -12.34 6.67 -6.48
CA PHE A 177 -12.74 5.26 -6.63
C PHE A 177 -11.73 4.20 -6.13
N VAL A 178 -10.50 4.61 -5.79
CA VAL A 178 -9.45 3.76 -5.21
C VAL A 178 -8.96 4.24 -3.84
N ASP A 179 -9.66 5.20 -3.21
CA ASP A 179 -9.26 5.76 -1.92
C ASP A 179 -9.27 4.70 -0.81
N HIS A 180 -10.12 3.67 -0.94
CA HIS A 180 -10.17 2.54 -0.02
C HIS A 180 -8.89 1.70 -0.06
N ALA A 181 -8.15 1.71 -1.18
CA ALA A 181 -7.04 0.79 -1.44
C ALA A 181 -5.66 1.47 -1.55
N LEU A 182 -5.61 2.76 -1.92
CA LEU A 182 -4.36 3.54 -1.96
C LEU A 182 -4.26 4.45 -0.74
N ARG A 183 -3.31 4.14 0.16
CA ARG A 183 -3.18 4.78 1.46
C ARG A 183 -1.86 5.52 1.64
N HIS A 184 -1.90 6.57 2.44
CA HIS A 184 -0.72 7.31 2.88
C HIS A 184 -0.19 6.75 4.20
N GLY A 185 1.08 6.38 4.24
CA GLY A 185 1.73 5.91 5.46
C GLY A 185 3.13 5.32 5.23
N ASP A 186 3.87 5.12 6.32
CA ASP A 186 5.16 4.44 6.31
C ASP A 186 4.96 2.93 6.52
N SER A 187 5.06 2.19 5.42
CA SER A 187 4.92 0.73 5.36
C SER A 187 5.79 -0.06 6.35
N LEU A 188 6.87 0.53 6.88
CA LEU A 188 7.78 -0.12 7.84
C LEU A 188 7.48 0.24 9.31
N VAL A 189 6.56 1.18 9.56
CA VAL A 189 6.23 1.68 10.90
C VAL A 189 4.78 1.43 11.18
N GLY A 190 4.47 0.50 12.07
CA GLY A 190 3.09 0.19 12.44
C GLY A 190 3.02 -0.98 13.41
N LEU A 191 1.84 -1.21 13.94
CA LEU A 191 1.52 -2.31 14.84
C LEU A 191 0.59 -3.32 14.14
N ASP A 192 0.79 -4.60 14.43
CA ASP A 192 -0.15 -5.68 14.10
C ASP A 192 -1.28 -5.78 15.14
N LEU A 193 -2.26 -6.65 14.90
CA LEU A 193 -3.43 -6.77 15.78
C LEU A 193 -3.04 -7.21 17.20
N GLU A 194 -2.10 -8.14 17.37
CA GLU A 194 -1.68 -8.60 18.70
C GLU A 194 -0.94 -7.52 19.49
N GLN A 195 -0.12 -6.73 18.80
CA GLN A 195 0.54 -5.56 19.38
C GLN A 195 -0.47 -4.48 19.80
N ILE A 196 -1.53 -4.27 19.03
CA ILE A 196 -2.61 -3.34 19.39
C ILE A 196 -3.40 -3.88 20.59
N ARG A 197 -3.79 -5.17 20.58
CA ARG A 197 -4.49 -5.84 21.71
C ARG A 197 -3.72 -5.76 23.02
N SER A 198 -2.39 -5.86 22.96
CA SER A 198 -1.50 -5.76 24.12
C SER A 198 -1.05 -4.34 24.45
N PHE A 199 -1.37 -3.35 23.63
CA PHE A 199 -0.81 -2.00 23.69
C PHE A 199 0.71 -2.04 23.89
N HIS A 200 1.39 -2.83 23.06
CA HIS A 200 2.82 -3.08 23.15
C HIS A 200 3.41 -3.43 21.79
N TRP A 201 4.57 -2.86 21.45
CA TRP A 201 5.34 -3.23 20.24
C TRP A 201 6.03 -4.60 20.33
N GLU A 202 5.98 -5.23 21.50
CA GLU A 202 6.49 -6.58 21.80
C GLU A 202 5.39 -7.25 22.63
N PRO A 203 4.47 -8.00 22.01
CA PRO A 203 3.28 -8.49 22.69
C PRO A 203 3.62 -9.27 23.97
N LYS A 204 2.96 -8.90 25.08
CA LYS A 204 3.03 -9.58 26.38
C LYS A 204 1.63 -10.04 26.77
N GLU A 205 1.08 -9.52 27.86
CA GLU A 205 -0.32 -9.74 28.23
C GLU A 205 -1.23 -8.78 27.46
N GLN A 206 -2.36 -9.30 26.99
CA GLN A 206 -3.36 -8.49 26.31
C GLN A 206 -4.08 -7.57 27.31
N LEU A 207 -4.34 -6.32 26.90
CA LEU A 207 -5.21 -5.42 27.65
C LEU A 207 -6.64 -5.63 27.16
N GLU A 208 -7.48 -6.23 28.02
CA GLU A 208 -8.86 -6.60 27.66
C GLU A 208 -9.68 -5.43 27.11
N THR A 209 -9.46 -4.20 27.60
CA THR A 209 -10.08 -2.97 27.10
C THR A 209 -9.66 -2.66 25.66
N CYS A 210 -8.37 -2.77 25.34
CA CYS A 210 -7.84 -2.57 23.99
C CYS A 210 -8.30 -3.68 23.05
N ARG A 211 -8.35 -4.92 23.53
CA ARG A 211 -8.85 -6.06 22.77
C ARG A 211 -10.29 -5.85 22.32
N ARG A 212 -11.20 -5.54 23.25
CA ARG A 212 -12.62 -5.26 22.92
C ARG A 212 -12.75 -4.08 21.97
N ALA A 213 -12.07 -2.97 22.25
CA ALA A 213 -12.13 -1.80 21.40
C ALA A 213 -11.64 -2.06 19.96
N LEU A 214 -10.62 -2.92 19.79
CA LEU A 214 -10.14 -3.35 18.48
C LEU A 214 -11.15 -4.27 17.79
N ASP A 215 -11.63 -5.31 18.48
CA ASP A 215 -12.54 -6.29 17.89
C ASP A 215 -13.86 -5.61 17.43
N ASP A 216 -14.44 -4.73 18.26
CA ASP A 216 -15.64 -3.94 17.92
C ASP A 216 -15.41 -3.01 16.71
N ALA A 217 -14.22 -2.40 16.63
CA ALA A 217 -13.85 -1.49 15.53
C ALA A 217 -13.63 -2.24 14.22
N LEU A 218 -13.02 -3.43 14.28
CA LEU A 218 -12.80 -4.28 13.11
C LEU A 218 -14.12 -4.82 12.57
N GLU A 219 -15.02 -5.30 13.44
CA GLU A 219 -16.34 -5.79 13.03
C GLU A 219 -17.12 -4.73 12.24
N GLN A 220 -17.22 -3.51 12.78
CA GLN A 220 -17.90 -2.39 12.10
C GLN A 220 -17.20 -1.98 10.80
N ALA A 221 -15.87 -1.93 10.81
CA ALA A 221 -15.11 -1.55 9.62
C ALA A 221 -15.30 -2.56 8.49
N LEU A 222 -15.27 -3.85 8.79
CA LEU A 222 -15.45 -4.92 7.82
C LEU A 222 -16.85 -4.90 7.20
N GLU A 223 -17.90 -4.72 8.02
CA GLU A 223 -19.27 -4.62 7.51
C GLU A 223 -19.39 -3.50 6.45
N HIS A 224 -18.81 -2.34 6.71
CA HIS A 224 -18.81 -1.22 5.76
C HIS A 224 -17.93 -1.48 4.53
N ARG A 225 -16.81 -2.20 4.68
CA ARG A 225 -15.89 -2.53 3.58
C ARG A 225 -16.49 -3.57 2.64
N ASP A 226 -17.20 -4.57 3.17
CA ASP A 226 -17.96 -5.55 2.40
C ASP A 226 -19.04 -4.88 1.53
N GLN A 227 -19.82 -3.98 2.14
CA GLN A 227 -20.83 -3.21 1.42
C GLN A 227 -20.22 -2.34 0.32
N LEU A 228 -19.04 -1.74 0.56
CA LEU A 228 -18.32 -0.95 -0.43
C LEU A 228 -17.86 -1.80 -1.61
N LEU A 229 -17.27 -2.97 -1.34
CA LEU A 229 -16.79 -3.89 -2.37
C LEU A 229 -17.94 -4.48 -3.20
N ALA A 230 -19.09 -4.74 -2.60
CA ALA A 230 -20.29 -5.19 -3.31
C ALA A 230 -20.79 -4.16 -4.34
N LEU A 231 -20.47 -2.89 -4.17
CA LEU A 231 -20.81 -1.82 -5.10
C LEU A 231 -19.75 -1.61 -6.20
N ALA A 232 -18.61 -2.32 -6.20
CA ALA A 232 -17.48 -2.06 -7.12
C ALA A 232 -17.90 -1.99 -8.60
N ASP A 233 -18.83 -2.85 -9.01
CA ASP A 233 -19.31 -3.00 -10.39
C ASP A 233 -20.40 -1.96 -10.75
N LYS A 234 -20.82 -1.12 -9.80
CA LYS A 234 -21.83 -0.05 -9.98
C LYS A 234 -21.16 1.31 -10.23
N GLU A 235 -21.55 1.96 -11.33
CA GLU A 235 -20.95 3.22 -11.81
C GLU A 235 -21.89 4.43 -11.67
N ASP A 236 -23.14 4.24 -11.27
CA ASP A 236 -24.12 5.33 -11.14
C ASP A 236 -23.79 6.29 -9.98
N ALA A 237 -24.24 7.54 -10.11
CA ALA A 237 -23.89 8.61 -9.16
C ALA A 237 -24.41 8.35 -7.73
N GLU A 238 -25.47 7.57 -7.56
CA GLU A 238 -25.99 7.21 -6.23
C GLU A 238 -25.06 6.18 -5.57
N SER A 239 -24.70 5.12 -6.29
CA SER A 239 -23.72 4.12 -5.85
C SER A 239 -22.36 4.75 -5.51
N GLN A 240 -21.90 5.76 -6.26
CA GLN A 240 -20.65 6.45 -5.97
C GLN A 240 -20.70 7.27 -4.67
N ARG A 241 -21.83 7.94 -4.38
CA ARG A 241 -22.02 8.63 -3.10
C ARG A 241 -22.09 7.65 -1.94
N GLU A 242 -22.73 6.50 -2.16
CA GLU A 242 -22.82 5.45 -1.16
C GLU A 242 -21.45 4.85 -0.84
N LYS A 243 -20.63 4.54 -1.86
CA LYS A 243 -19.24 4.10 -1.67
C LYS A 243 -18.44 5.08 -0.81
N GLN A 244 -18.56 6.38 -1.10
CA GLN A 244 -17.87 7.43 -0.33
C GLN A 244 -18.34 7.43 1.14
N ARG A 245 -19.65 7.34 1.37
CA ARG A 245 -20.22 7.28 2.73
C ARG A 245 -19.74 6.04 3.51
N LEU A 246 -19.77 4.88 2.87
CA LEU A 246 -19.31 3.62 3.46
C LEU A 246 -17.82 3.67 3.80
N LEU A 247 -17.00 4.27 2.93
CA LEU A 247 -15.58 4.48 3.21
C LEU A 247 -15.37 5.38 4.43
N GLU A 248 -16.11 6.48 4.53
CA GLU A 248 -16.05 7.39 5.68
C GLU A 248 -16.45 6.70 6.98
N TYR A 249 -17.50 5.87 6.96
CA TYR A 249 -17.90 5.09 8.14
C TYR A 249 -16.87 4.04 8.54
N ALA A 250 -16.28 3.32 7.58
CA ALA A 250 -15.19 2.38 7.86
C ALA A 250 -13.96 3.08 8.48
N GLU A 251 -13.61 4.27 7.99
CA GLU A 251 -12.51 5.07 8.53
C GLU A 251 -12.78 5.60 9.93
N GLN A 252 -14.03 6.00 10.21
CA GLN A 252 -14.47 6.43 11.54
C GLN A 252 -14.47 5.28 12.54
N ALA A 253 -14.94 4.09 12.14
CA ALA A 253 -14.96 2.89 12.99
C ALA A 253 -13.55 2.55 13.52
N THR A 254 -12.53 2.68 12.67
CA THR A 254 -11.13 2.39 13.04
C THR A 254 -10.37 3.58 13.65
N ALA A 255 -10.90 4.80 13.58
CA ALA A 255 -10.18 6.03 13.95
C ALA A 255 -9.68 6.04 15.39
N ARG A 256 -10.52 5.62 16.35
CA ARG A 256 -10.15 5.58 17.77
C ARG A 256 -9.03 4.58 18.03
N VAL A 257 -9.11 3.40 17.42
CA VAL A 257 -8.10 2.35 17.58
C VAL A 257 -6.79 2.73 16.90
N ARG A 258 -6.85 3.39 15.74
CA ARG A 258 -5.69 3.96 15.04
C ARG A 258 -4.97 4.97 15.96
N MET A 259 -5.70 5.89 16.58
CA MET A 259 -5.15 6.83 17.56
C MET A 259 -4.47 6.09 18.73
N ILE A 260 -5.12 5.07 19.29
CA ILE A 260 -4.55 4.26 20.39
C ILE A 260 -3.23 3.59 19.94
N ALA A 261 -3.20 3.04 18.73
CA ALA A 261 -2.02 2.40 18.17
C ALA A 261 -0.86 3.41 17.94
N ASP A 262 -1.18 4.61 17.43
CA ASP A 262 -0.24 5.74 17.30
C ASP A 262 0.32 6.19 18.65
N VAL A 263 -0.53 6.28 19.68
CA VAL A 263 -0.11 6.62 21.04
C VAL A 263 0.86 5.57 21.59
N CYS A 264 0.60 4.28 21.35
CA CYS A 264 1.47 3.18 21.77
C CYS A 264 2.86 3.28 21.12
N ILE A 265 2.93 3.29 19.80
CA ILE A 265 4.19 3.34 19.05
C ILE A 265 4.94 4.65 19.30
N GLY A 266 4.23 5.76 19.49
CA GLY A 266 4.83 7.04 19.85
C GLY A 266 5.61 6.99 21.17
N GLY A 267 5.29 6.08 22.10
CA GLY A 267 6.05 5.86 23.33
C GLY A 267 7.44 5.26 23.05
N PHE A 268 7.55 4.41 22.02
CA PHE A 268 8.83 3.89 21.55
C PHE A 268 9.68 5.01 20.95
N PHE A 269 9.08 5.84 20.09
CA PHE A 269 9.80 6.88 19.35
C PHE A 269 10.21 8.08 20.22
N ALA A 270 9.44 8.39 21.26
CA ALA A 270 9.72 9.49 22.18
C ALA A 270 10.95 9.27 23.07
N MET A 271 11.34 8.00 23.31
CA MET A 271 12.38 7.67 24.30
C MET A 271 13.55 6.90 23.68
N GLY A 272 14.77 7.23 24.11
CA GLY A 272 16.01 6.63 23.56
C GLY A 272 16.51 5.35 24.23
N THR A 273 15.91 4.91 25.34
CA THR A 273 16.34 3.69 26.05
C THR A 273 15.16 2.77 26.32
N SER A 274 15.40 1.45 26.32
CA SER A 274 14.35 0.44 26.56
C SER A 274 13.56 0.69 27.86
N LYS A 275 14.25 0.94 28.99
CA LYS A 275 13.60 1.25 30.27
C LYS A 275 12.72 2.50 30.21
N ALA A 276 13.17 3.53 29.50
CA ALA A 276 12.40 4.76 29.36
C ALA A 276 11.19 4.60 28.42
N ARG A 277 11.35 3.83 27.32
CA ARG A 277 10.25 3.47 26.41
C ARG A 277 9.14 2.75 27.17
N GLU A 278 9.48 1.74 27.97
CA GLU A 278 8.51 0.99 28.77
C GLU A 278 7.78 1.86 29.80
N LYS A 279 8.52 2.75 30.49
CA LYS A 279 7.92 3.69 31.44
C LYS A 279 6.93 4.63 30.75
N GLU A 280 7.29 5.17 29.58
CA GLU A 280 6.43 6.07 28.82
C GLU A 280 5.21 5.34 28.25
N ARG A 281 5.39 4.12 27.72
CA ARG A 281 4.27 3.26 27.28
C ARG A 281 3.30 2.99 28.43
N ALA A 282 3.79 2.65 29.62
CA ALA A 282 2.93 2.40 30.79
C ALA A 282 2.12 3.65 31.20
N ARG A 283 2.73 4.84 31.15
CA ARG A 283 2.02 6.12 31.37
C ARG A 283 0.88 6.30 30.36
N ARG A 284 1.17 6.10 29.07
CA ARG A 284 0.19 6.21 27.99
C ARG A 284 -0.91 5.16 28.06
N ALA A 285 -0.57 3.94 28.47
CA ALA A 285 -1.55 2.87 28.70
C ALA A 285 -2.55 3.26 29.79
N GLY A 286 -2.11 3.96 30.83
CA GLY A 286 -2.98 4.53 31.86
C GLY A 286 -4.01 5.51 31.28
N LEU A 287 -3.58 6.42 30.41
CA LEU A 287 -4.47 7.36 29.72
C LEU A 287 -5.45 6.65 28.78
N VAL A 288 -4.96 5.69 27.98
CA VAL A 288 -5.82 4.91 27.08
C VAL A 288 -6.87 4.13 27.86
N ASN A 289 -6.51 3.54 29.00
CA ASN A 289 -7.47 2.86 29.86
C ASN A 289 -8.51 3.83 30.45
N GLN A 290 -8.15 5.07 30.78
CA GLN A 290 -9.13 6.08 31.21
C GLN A 290 -10.12 6.40 30.08
N LEU A 291 -9.62 6.66 28.87
CA LEU A 291 -10.45 6.91 27.68
C LEU A 291 -11.41 5.75 27.40
N LEU A 292 -10.91 4.51 27.36
CA LEU A 292 -11.71 3.33 27.08
C LEU A 292 -12.75 3.01 28.17
N ASN A 293 -12.58 3.54 29.38
CA ASN A 293 -13.56 3.48 30.45
C ASN A 293 -14.51 4.70 30.50
N GLY A 294 -14.47 5.57 29.48
CA GLY A 294 -15.41 6.68 29.30
C GLY A 294 -14.94 8.05 29.83
N ASP A 295 -13.68 8.18 30.26
CA ASP A 295 -13.12 9.48 30.63
C ASP A 295 -12.64 10.24 29.39
N GLU A 296 -13.49 11.11 28.86
CA GLU A 296 -13.18 11.93 27.68
C GLU A 296 -12.17 13.06 27.98
N SER A 297 -11.86 13.36 29.26
CA SER A 297 -10.97 14.46 29.61
C SER A 297 -9.52 14.25 29.13
N VAL A 298 -9.12 12.99 28.92
CA VAL A 298 -7.79 12.63 28.40
C VAL A 298 -7.70 12.64 26.88
N CYS A 299 -8.82 12.79 26.18
CA CYS A 299 -8.88 12.69 24.71
C CYS A 299 -7.94 13.68 24.02
N ALA A 300 -7.95 14.95 24.45
CA ALA A 300 -7.08 15.99 23.90
C ALA A 300 -5.58 15.69 24.09
N GLU A 301 -5.19 15.08 25.22
CA GLU A 301 -3.80 14.67 25.46
C GLU A 301 -3.42 13.49 24.56
N LEU A 302 -4.27 12.47 24.45
CA LEU A 302 -4.03 11.31 23.60
C LEU A 302 -3.92 11.70 22.12
N GLU A 303 -4.78 12.58 21.62
CA GLU A 303 -4.67 13.10 20.27
C GLU A 303 -3.36 13.88 20.06
N ALA A 304 -2.91 14.67 21.04
CA ALA A 304 -1.63 15.37 20.95
C ALA A 304 -0.45 14.40 20.89
N LEU A 305 -0.50 13.31 21.68
CA LEU A 305 0.51 12.25 21.66
C LEU A 305 0.51 11.48 20.34
N ALA A 306 -0.66 11.20 19.76
CA ALA A 306 -0.79 10.59 18.43
C ALA A 306 -0.23 11.52 17.35
N ARG A 307 -0.61 12.81 17.36
CA ARG A 307 -0.11 13.82 16.40
C ARG A 307 1.40 13.99 16.42
N ALA A 308 2.03 13.82 17.58
CA ALA A 308 3.49 13.86 17.72
C ALA A 308 4.18 12.70 16.96
N MET A 309 3.48 11.59 16.72
CA MET A 309 3.95 10.43 15.97
C MET A 309 3.59 10.52 14.48
N THR A 310 2.35 10.90 14.16
CA THR A 310 1.85 10.89 12.77
C THR A 310 2.54 11.92 11.88
N ARG A 311 2.90 13.10 12.41
CA ARG A 311 3.60 14.16 11.64
C ARG A 311 4.98 13.73 11.10
N PRO A 312 5.90 13.17 11.92
CA PRO A 312 7.23 12.80 11.42
C PRO A 312 7.28 11.43 10.72
N HIS A 313 6.40 10.50 11.09
CA HIS A 313 6.56 9.10 10.70
C HIS A 313 5.36 8.51 9.97
N SER A 314 4.16 9.07 10.14
CA SER A 314 2.91 8.60 9.52
C SER A 314 2.76 7.06 9.59
N PRO A 315 2.63 6.48 10.81
CA PRO A 315 2.51 5.04 10.97
C PRO A 315 1.42 4.42 10.10
N PHE A 316 1.69 3.24 9.56
CA PHE A 316 0.77 2.44 8.79
C PHE A 316 0.49 1.10 9.47
N HIS A 317 -0.65 1.01 10.15
CA HIS A 317 -1.09 -0.19 10.86
C HIS A 317 -1.77 -1.16 9.88
N TRP A 318 -0.99 -1.87 9.06
CA TRP A 318 -1.46 -2.71 7.93
C TRP A 318 -2.80 -3.42 8.14
N MET A 319 -2.96 -4.16 9.23
CA MET A 319 -4.16 -4.96 9.52
C MET A 319 -5.38 -4.11 9.91
N LEU A 320 -5.18 -2.88 10.37
CA LEU A 320 -6.23 -1.92 10.67
C LEU A 320 -6.60 -1.06 9.45
N GLU A 321 -5.64 -0.79 8.58
CA GLU A 321 -5.84 0.02 7.37
C GLU A 321 -6.45 -0.78 6.21
N PHE A 322 -6.19 -2.09 6.17
CA PHE A 322 -6.76 -3.04 5.22
C PHE A 322 -7.40 -4.24 5.95
N PRO A 323 -8.44 -4.02 6.77
CA PRO A 323 -9.05 -5.08 7.56
C PRO A 323 -9.63 -6.20 6.69
N GLU A 324 -10.21 -5.88 5.53
CA GLU A 324 -10.76 -6.86 4.57
C GLU A 324 -9.70 -7.82 3.99
N ILE A 325 -8.42 -7.49 4.19
CA ILE A 325 -7.31 -8.33 3.74
C ILE A 325 -6.85 -9.25 4.84
N PHE A 326 -6.75 -8.77 6.08
CA PHE A 326 -6.08 -9.46 7.16
C PHE A 326 -7.01 -10.05 8.22
N TYR A 327 -8.32 -9.90 8.06
CA TYR A 327 -9.31 -10.38 9.03
C TYR A 327 -10.35 -11.32 8.44
N GLU A 328 -10.74 -11.14 7.17
CA GLU A 328 -11.66 -12.06 6.49
C GLU A 328 -10.97 -13.41 6.21
N GLU A 329 -11.73 -14.49 6.34
CA GLU A 329 -11.34 -15.79 5.80
C GLU A 329 -11.49 -15.72 4.28
N ARG A 330 -10.43 -16.03 3.52
CA ARG A 330 -10.51 -16.09 2.05
C ARG A 330 -9.95 -17.42 1.55
N PRO A 331 -10.50 -17.96 0.45
CA PRO A 331 -9.91 -19.10 -0.23
C PRO A 331 -8.46 -18.78 -0.59
N ASP A 332 -7.52 -19.67 -0.27
CA ASP A 332 -6.15 -19.54 -0.76
C ASP A 332 -6.13 -20.00 -2.23
N PRO A 333 -5.87 -19.10 -3.20
CA PRO A 333 -5.83 -19.48 -4.61
C PRO A 333 -4.75 -20.54 -4.91
N LEU A 334 -3.78 -20.71 -4.01
CA LEU A 334 -2.64 -21.60 -4.16
C LEU A 334 -2.78 -22.90 -3.36
N GLU A 335 -3.81 -23.02 -2.52
CA GLU A 335 -4.19 -24.26 -1.83
C GLU A 335 -5.52 -24.83 -2.36
N LYS A 336 -5.78 -24.69 -3.67
CA LYS A 336 -7.00 -25.20 -4.33
C LYS A 336 -8.29 -24.63 -3.73
N GLY A 337 -8.24 -23.42 -3.17
CA GLY A 337 -9.41 -22.75 -2.60
C GLY A 337 -9.83 -23.29 -1.24
N THR A 338 -8.97 -23.98 -0.48
CA THR A 338 -9.21 -24.16 0.95
C THR A 338 -9.25 -22.80 1.63
N VAL A 339 -10.24 -22.62 2.50
CA VAL A 339 -10.46 -21.37 3.23
C VAL A 339 -9.33 -21.20 4.24
N ASN A 340 -8.43 -20.24 3.99
CA ASN A 340 -7.44 -19.82 4.97
C ASN A 340 -8.14 -18.97 6.02
N ARG A 341 -7.94 -19.29 7.30
CA ARG A 341 -8.60 -18.61 8.44
C ARG A 341 -8.10 -17.18 8.71
N VAL A 342 -7.06 -16.73 7.99
CA VAL A 342 -6.60 -15.35 7.96
C VAL A 342 -6.14 -15.11 6.53
N ALA A 343 -6.80 -14.23 5.78
CA ALA A 343 -6.31 -13.88 4.47
C ALA A 343 -5.07 -12.98 4.57
N TYR A 344 -4.18 -13.09 3.59
CA TYR A 344 -2.98 -12.26 3.48
C TYR A 344 -2.98 -11.63 2.08
N MET A 345 -1.97 -10.82 1.77
CA MET A 345 -1.74 -10.40 0.39
C MET A 345 -1.26 -11.60 -0.45
N ASP A 346 -1.81 -11.75 -1.65
CA ASP A 346 -1.40 -12.79 -2.59
C ASP A 346 -0.08 -12.44 -3.26
N ALA A 347 0.14 -11.15 -3.54
CA ALA A 347 1.44 -10.71 -4.01
C ALA A 347 1.84 -9.30 -3.59
N PHE A 348 3.15 -9.09 -3.53
CA PHE A 348 3.76 -7.77 -3.48
C PHE A 348 4.62 -7.50 -4.70
N VAL A 349 4.47 -6.31 -5.27
CA VAL A 349 5.28 -5.80 -6.38
C VAL A 349 5.77 -4.40 -6.04
N GLY A 350 6.92 -3.97 -6.56
CA GLY A 350 7.32 -2.59 -6.35
C GLY A 350 8.81 -2.30 -6.52
N ASN A 351 9.14 -1.03 -6.31
CA ASN A 351 10.52 -0.53 -6.27
C ASN A 351 10.73 0.29 -4.98
N PRO A 352 10.95 -0.37 -3.84
CA PRO A 352 11.14 0.33 -2.57
C PRO A 352 12.40 1.20 -2.59
N PRO A 353 12.46 2.26 -1.77
CA PRO A 353 13.60 3.18 -1.73
C PRO A 353 14.90 2.49 -1.33
N PHE A 354 15.99 2.88 -1.99
CA PHE A 354 17.34 2.41 -1.70
C PHE A 354 18.05 3.38 -0.75
N LEU A 355 18.36 2.91 0.45
CA LEU A 355 19.07 3.72 1.44
C LEU A 355 19.90 2.80 2.35
N GLY A 356 21.23 2.82 2.16
CA GLY A 356 22.15 2.03 2.97
C GLY A 356 22.01 2.33 4.47
N GLY A 357 22.14 1.31 5.32
CA GLY A 357 21.81 1.37 6.75
C GLY A 357 22.46 2.51 7.56
N ARG A 358 23.66 2.99 7.15
CA ARG A 358 24.33 4.15 7.80
C ARG A 358 23.60 5.48 7.55
N HIS A 359 22.79 5.56 6.50
CA HIS A 359 22.05 6.76 6.11
C HIS A 359 20.62 6.77 6.66
N VAL A 360 20.08 5.62 7.09
CA VAL A 360 18.73 5.52 7.68
C VAL A 360 18.59 6.42 8.92
N SER A 361 19.55 6.40 9.84
CA SER A 361 19.53 7.26 11.03
C SER A 361 19.71 8.75 10.69
N GLY A 362 20.46 9.06 9.63
CA GLY A 362 20.65 10.44 9.17
C GLY A 362 19.41 11.03 8.48
N SER A 363 18.62 10.19 7.81
CA SER A 363 17.40 10.61 7.11
C SER A 363 16.14 10.54 7.99
N PHE A 364 16.01 9.52 8.85
CA PHE A 364 14.79 9.24 9.61
C PHE A 364 14.96 9.32 11.13
N GLY A 365 16.18 9.54 11.63
CA GLY A 365 16.48 9.64 13.05
C GLY A 365 16.84 8.31 13.72
N ASN A 366 17.43 8.39 14.92
CA ASN A 366 17.88 7.22 15.68
C ASN A 366 16.71 6.33 16.15
N SER A 367 15.59 6.93 16.58
CA SER A 367 14.41 6.17 17.01
C SER A 367 13.83 5.30 15.88
N TYR A 368 13.87 5.78 14.63
CA TYR A 368 13.44 5.00 13.46
C TYR A 368 14.36 3.80 13.22
N ARG A 369 15.68 4.00 13.28
CA ARG A 369 16.65 2.90 13.19
C ARG A 369 16.41 1.87 14.30
N ASP A 370 16.18 2.32 15.53
CA ASP A 370 15.91 1.43 16.66
C ASP A 370 14.62 0.65 16.47
N TRP A 371 13.59 1.26 15.88
CA TRP A 371 12.33 0.61 15.55
C TRP A 371 12.53 -0.53 14.54
N ILE A 372 13.22 -0.24 13.44
CA ILE A 372 13.57 -1.21 12.40
C ILE A 372 14.37 -2.38 12.99
N LEU A 373 15.31 -2.09 13.88
CA LEU A 373 16.09 -3.11 14.58
C LEU A 373 15.25 -3.99 15.50
N ALA A 374 14.27 -3.41 16.19
CA ALA A 374 13.35 -4.14 17.07
C ALA A 374 12.44 -5.08 16.26
N ARG A 375 11.92 -4.65 15.10
CA ARG A 375 11.07 -5.49 14.23
C ARG A 375 11.84 -6.54 13.43
N HIS A 376 13.09 -6.26 13.07
CA HIS A 376 13.88 -7.11 12.18
C HIS A 376 15.21 -7.50 12.81
N PRO A 377 15.19 -8.38 13.85
CA PRO A 377 16.40 -8.87 14.46
C PRO A 377 17.28 -9.58 13.41
N LEU A 378 18.61 -9.58 13.61
CA LEU A 378 19.66 -10.13 12.71
C LEU A 378 20.14 -9.22 11.56
N THR A 379 19.49 -8.09 11.27
CA THR A 379 19.97 -7.12 10.25
C THR A 379 21.13 -6.25 10.74
N HIS A 380 21.34 -6.19 12.06
CA HIS A 380 22.32 -5.34 12.76
C HIS A 380 22.29 -3.85 12.35
N GLY A 381 21.22 -3.40 11.70
CA GLY A 381 21.01 -2.00 11.31
C GLY A 381 21.95 -1.51 10.20
N LYS A 382 22.56 -2.45 9.47
CA LYS A 382 23.52 -2.17 8.39
C LYS A 382 23.00 -2.53 7.01
N GLY A 383 21.89 -3.26 6.93
CA GLY A 383 21.23 -3.57 5.66
C GLY A 383 20.67 -2.32 4.97
N ASP A 384 20.56 -2.39 3.64
CA ASP A 384 19.82 -1.43 2.83
C ASP A 384 18.34 -1.43 3.25
N LEU A 385 17.66 -0.28 3.12
CA LEU A 385 16.26 -0.09 3.48
C LEU A 385 15.34 -1.12 2.79
N VAL A 386 15.63 -1.49 1.54
CA VAL A 386 14.88 -2.51 0.78
C VAL A 386 14.85 -3.88 1.48
N VAL A 387 15.84 -4.20 2.31
CA VAL A 387 15.86 -5.45 3.09
C VAL A 387 14.72 -5.49 4.11
N TYR A 388 14.40 -4.36 4.73
CA TYR A 388 13.30 -4.29 5.69
C TYR A 388 11.94 -4.36 4.98
N PHE A 389 11.82 -3.77 3.80
CA PHE A 389 10.64 -3.96 2.95
C PHE A 389 10.44 -5.43 2.61
N LEU A 390 11.48 -6.14 2.16
CA LEU A 390 11.41 -7.57 1.87
C LEU A 390 10.92 -8.41 3.06
N ARG A 391 11.40 -8.12 4.27
CA ARG A 391 10.94 -8.81 5.48
C ARG A 391 9.51 -8.45 5.84
N GLN A 392 9.15 -7.18 5.71
CA GLN A 392 7.81 -6.69 6.00
C GLN A 392 6.79 -7.32 5.05
N VAL A 393 7.03 -7.28 3.73
CA VAL A 393 6.10 -7.88 2.77
C VAL A 393 6.03 -9.39 2.90
N HIS A 394 7.15 -10.07 3.23
CA HIS A 394 7.10 -11.51 3.50
C HIS A 394 6.19 -11.85 4.69
N ALA A 395 6.20 -11.05 5.76
CA ALA A 395 5.32 -11.25 6.92
C ALA A 395 3.85 -10.91 6.65
N LEU A 396 3.57 -10.12 5.61
CA LEU A 396 2.22 -9.73 5.19
C LEU A 396 1.70 -10.55 4.00
N CYS A 397 2.54 -11.40 3.44
CA CYS A 397 2.23 -12.26 2.32
C CYS A 397 1.83 -13.64 2.84
N GLY A 398 0.82 -14.25 2.21
CA GLY A 398 0.36 -15.58 2.61
C GLY A 398 1.47 -16.63 2.47
N PRO A 399 1.33 -17.81 3.10
CA PRO A 399 2.33 -18.88 3.01
C PRO A 399 2.65 -19.29 1.58
N HIS A 400 1.72 -19.07 0.65
CA HIS A 400 1.88 -19.38 -0.76
C HIS A 400 2.11 -18.15 -1.65
N GLY A 401 1.97 -16.93 -1.14
CA GLY A 401 2.00 -15.73 -1.96
C GLY A 401 3.38 -15.42 -2.55
N THR A 402 3.43 -14.44 -3.46
CA THR A 402 4.63 -14.10 -4.24
C THR A 402 5.12 -12.68 -4.00
N VAL A 403 6.44 -12.47 -4.06
CA VAL A 403 7.04 -11.15 -3.87
C VAL A 403 8.03 -10.88 -4.99
N GLY A 404 7.86 -9.77 -5.70
CA GLY A 404 8.83 -9.29 -6.69
C GLY A 404 9.13 -7.81 -6.51
N LEU A 405 10.31 -7.53 -5.97
CA LEU A 405 10.78 -6.17 -5.71
C LEU A 405 12.06 -5.88 -6.47
N ILE A 406 12.22 -4.65 -6.92
CA ILE A 406 13.53 -4.14 -7.37
C ILE A 406 14.37 -3.82 -6.12
N ALA A 407 15.62 -4.23 -6.14
CA ALA A 407 16.58 -3.98 -5.08
C ALA A 407 17.94 -3.59 -5.65
N THR A 408 18.79 -2.96 -4.83
CA THR A 408 20.19 -2.75 -5.15
C THR A 408 20.95 -4.08 -5.14
N ASP A 409 22.04 -4.15 -5.90
CA ASP A 409 22.99 -5.28 -5.90
C ASP A 409 23.49 -5.66 -4.50
N THR A 410 23.59 -4.66 -3.61
CA THR A 410 23.99 -4.84 -2.21
C THR A 410 23.15 -5.86 -1.46
N ILE A 411 21.93 -6.17 -1.92
CA ILE A 411 21.08 -7.23 -1.36
C ILE A 411 21.75 -8.61 -1.39
N THR A 412 22.71 -8.82 -2.31
CA THR A 412 23.50 -10.03 -2.43
C THR A 412 24.77 -10.01 -1.58
N GLU A 413 25.02 -8.93 -0.83
CA GLU A 413 26.27 -8.71 -0.11
C GLU A 413 26.09 -8.52 1.40
N GLY A 414 27.13 -8.92 2.15
CA GLY A 414 27.31 -8.57 3.56
C GLY A 414 26.08 -8.75 4.44
N HIS A 415 25.73 -7.68 5.17
CA HIS A 415 24.59 -7.68 6.10
C HIS A 415 23.23 -7.67 5.41
N SER A 416 23.12 -7.10 4.21
CA SER A 416 21.86 -7.11 3.44
C SER A 416 21.52 -8.52 2.98
N ARG A 417 22.51 -9.31 2.54
CA ARG A 417 22.32 -10.73 2.21
C ARG A 417 21.88 -11.54 3.42
N VAL A 418 22.61 -11.42 4.53
CA VAL A 418 22.34 -12.21 5.74
C VAL A 418 21.00 -11.85 6.37
N GLY A 419 20.72 -10.55 6.50
CA GLY A 419 19.50 -10.04 7.12
C GLY A 419 18.27 -10.04 6.20
N GLY A 420 18.46 -10.19 4.89
CA GLY A 420 17.41 -10.22 3.87
C GLY A 420 17.25 -11.59 3.24
N LEU A 421 17.88 -11.82 2.08
CA LEU A 421 17.66 -13.04 1.27
C LEU A 421 17.96 -14.34 2.02
N GLN A 422 19.07 -14.42 2.74
CA GLN A 422 19.41 -15.63 3.51
C GLN A 422 18.38 -15.88 4.61
N TRP A 423 17.92 -14.82 5.28
CA TRP A 423 16.89 -14.93 6.31
C TRP A 423 15.58 -15.46 5.71
N LEU A 424 15.13 -14.91 4.58
CA LEU A 424 13.93 -15.36 3.87
C LEU A 424 14.01 -16.84 3.48
N VAL A 425 15.12 -17.28 2.88
CA VAL A 425 15.33 -18.68 2.52
C VAL A 425 15.31 -19.58 3.76
N ASN A 426 15.90 -19.14 4.87
CA ASN A 426 15.85 -19.88 6.14
C ASN A 426 14.44 -19.94 6.75
N GLN A 427 13.52 -19.05 6.37
CA GLN A 427 12.10 -19.12 6.73
C GLN A 427 11.27 -19.97 5.74
N GLY A 428 11.90 -20.56 4.73
CA GLY A 428 11.23 -21.42 3.74
C GLY A 428 10.84 -20.71 2.44
N ALA A 429 11.18 -19.44 2.26
CA ALA A 429 10.92 -18.74 1.00
C ALA A 429 11.79 -19.29 -0.16
N LEU A 430 11.21 -19.38 -1.35
CA LEU A 430 11.89 -19.80 -2.57
C LEU A 430 12.18 -18.60 -3.48
N ILE A 431 13.44 -18.43 -3.89
CA ILE A 431 13.82 -17.48 -4.94
C ILE A 431 13.72 -18.22 -6.28
N TYR A 432 12.64 -18.00 -7.03
CA TYR A 432 12.40 -18.66 -8.31
C TYR A 432 12.84 -17.83 -9.53
N TYR A 433 13.11 -16.53 -9.35
CA TYR A 433 13.58 -15.64 -10.41
C TYR A 433 14.49 -14.55 -9.83
N ALA A 434 15.61 -14.27 -10.51
CA ALA A 434 16.48 -13.14 -10.22
C ALA A 434 17.12 -12.65 -11.52
N ASP A 435 17.22 -11.33 -11.68
CA ASP A 435 17.82 -10.71 -12.85
C ASP A 435 18.82 -9.61 -12.40
N PRO A 436 20.12 -9.93 -12.34
CA PRO A 436 21.14 -9.00 -11.85
C PRO A 436 21.55 -7.93 -12.87
N GLY A 437 21.03 -7.96 -14.10
CA GLY A 437 21.49 -7.13 -15.23
C GLY A 437 20.53 -6.02 -15.66
N LEU A 438 19.80 -5.42 -14.72
CA LEU A 438 18.87 -4.32 -14.97
C LEU A 438 19.62 -2.97 -15.10
N GLU A 439 20.47 -2.82 -16.12
CA GLU A 439 21.10 -1.54 -16.51
C GLU A 439 20.27 -0.74 -17.52
#